data_AF-A0A250IXK4-F1
#
_entry.id   AF-A0A250IXK4-F1
#
_cell.length_a   1.000
_cell.length_b   1.000
_cell.length_c   1.000
_cell.angle_alpha   90.00
_cell.angle_beta   90.00
_cell.angle_gamma   90.00
#
_symmetry.space_group_name_H-M   'P 1'
#
loop_
_entity.id
_entity.type
_entity.pdbx_description
1 polymer ?
#
loop_
_entity_poly.entity_id
_entity_poly.type
_entity_poly.pdbx_seq_one_letter_code
_entity_poly.pdbx_strand_id
1 'polypeptide(L)'
;MNSNRLNPTVMNPSFAIAFRRWLSPLSKLGMLTALMTTTASHATSPVVDQANEPYSLYSVQLYTGAVPGGQTFTVGTAGKLSRVSVYVQKQCLPDCPDMLVQLRSTSGQVLASSTVSHTLIPTGSYNWIDAGFSQSLGVFPGEQYAIVIQNAQPYVSGGYDWRYEANSSVDSYPGGMLFQVGYNSHPAYDLYFRTYVTPNEVHDCAEVRAQNPAAPDGTYPLTLGGKQVDVYCHDMAGTPREYLTVKTAATTNYSYYGQGQNTSAGGQATWYFKVRLDPVALTLALDDTTFSWSQGWMRFGSTFLYTNPLGSAGDCVADRSQTGRSNIDLTGTPFGIVPGQFLVSGYHPAGSITYSGSQIVNLTGGGYCGFTSDPDNRLQLTLQ
;
A
#
# COMPACT_ATOMS: atom_id res chain seq x y z
N MET A 1 -8.70 36.88 -67.20
CA MET A 1 -7.81 37.56 -66.22
C MET A 1 -7.76 36.69 -64.97
N ASN A 2 -6.58 36.57 -64.37
CA ASN A 2 -6.02 35.33 -63.85
C ASN A 2 -6.68 34.74 -62.59
N SER A 3 -6.93 33.43 -62.68
CA SER A 3 -7.03 32.52 -61.53
C SER A 3 -5.64 32.22 -60.99
N ASN A 4 -5.44 32.30 -59.67
CA ASN A 4 -4.36 31.56 -59.01
C ASN A 4 -4.97 30.65 -57.95
N ARG A 5 -5.12 29.39 -58.36
CA ARG A 5 -5.23 28.22 -57.47
C ARG A 5 -3.93 28.12 -56.68
N LEU A 6 -4.02 28.01 -55.37
CA LEU A 6 -2.91 27.48 -54.56
C LEU A 6 -3.10 25.97 -54.39
N ASN A 7 -2.04 25.27 -54.75
CA ASN A 7 -1.91 23.83 -54.88
C ASN A 7 -1.70 23.18 -53.48
N PRO A 8 -2.41 22.10 -53.12
CA PRO A 8 -2.23 21.40 -51.86
C PRO A 8 -1.22 20.27 -52.03
N THR A 9 0.04 20.49 -51.67
CA THR A 9 1.01 19.41 -51.48
C THR A 9 2.06 19.82 -50.45
N VAL A 10 2.41 18.87 -49.58
CA VAL A 10 3.42 18.91 -48.51
C VAL A 10 2.92 19.42 -47.14
N MET A 11 1.96 18.69 -46.55
CA MET A 11 1.95 18.50 -45.09
C MET A 11 2.52 17.10 -44.82
N ASN A 12 3.66 17.08 -44.14
CA ASN A 12 4.40 15.87 -43.78
C ASN A 12 3.68 15.15 -42.62
N PRO A 13 3.30 13.87 -42.75
CA PRO A 13 2.68 13.11 -41.68
C PRO A 13 3.78 12.50 -40.81
N SER A 14 3.87 12.91 -39.55
CA SER A 14 4.68 12.20 -38.55
C SER A 14 3.98 12.24 -37.21
N PHE A 15 2.85 11.52 -37.14
CA PHE A 15 2.32 10.95 -35.92
C PHE A 15 2.57 9.44 -35.98
N ALA A 16 3.08 8.89 -34.87
CA ALA A 16 3.38 7.49 -34.58
C ALA A 16 4.67 6.90 -35.22
N ILE A 17 5.69 6.65 -34.40
CA ILE A 17 6.24 5.32 -34.06
C ILE A 17 7.51 5.50 -33.20
N ALA A 18 7.57 4.70 -32.13
CA ALA A 18 8.68 4.57 -31.20
C ALA A 18 9.96 3.95 -31.82
N PHE A 19 11.02 3.90 -31.00
CA PHE A 19 12.18 2.99 -30.98
C PHE A 19 13.60 3.52 -31.33
N ARG A 20 14.41 3.54 -30.27
CA ARG A 20 15.78 3.03 -30.09
C ARG A 20 17.04 3.84 -30.46
N ARG A 21 17.79 4.09 -29.36
CA ARG A 21 19.24 3.93 -29.11
C ARG A 21 20.22 4.70 -30.00
N TRP A 22 21.06 5.51 -29.34
CA TRP A 22 22.52 5.37 -29.46
C TRP A 22 23.20 5.69 -28.12
N LEU A 23 24.24 4.91 -27.82
CA LEU A 23 25.05 4.90 -26.60
C LEU A 23 26.34 5.72 -26.79
N SER A 24 26.89 6.12 -25.64
CA SER A 24 28.34 6.24 -25.31
C SER A 24 28.96 7.65 -25.31
N PRO A 25 30.12 7.85 -24.64
CA PRO A 25 30.14 8.23 -23.22
C PRO A 25 31.09 9.41 -22.94
N LEU A 26 30.82 10.25 -21.94
CA LEU A 26 31.88 11.08 -21.36
C LEU A 26 31.76 11.16 -19.84
N SER A 27 32.82 10.63 -19.25
CA SER A 27 33.24 10.62 -17.86
C SER A 27 33.04 11.94 -17.11
N LYS A 28 32.35 11.88 -15.97
CA LYS A 28 32.64 12.74 -14.82
C LYS A 28 32.70 11.90 -13.56
N LEU A 29 33.92 11.69 -13.08
CA LEU A 29 34.22 11.24 -11.72
C LEU A 29 33.78 12.37 -10.77
N GLY A 30 32.60 12.24 -10.19
CA GLY A 30 32.14 13.03 -9.05
C GLY A 30 32.19 12.15 -7.81
N MET A 31 33.10 12.50 -6.90
CA MET A 31 33.28 11.87 -5.60
C MET A 31 31.98 12.01 -4.80
N LEU A 32 31.20 10.93 -4.69
CA LEU A 32 29.98 10.91 -3.89
C LEU A 32 30.34 10.50 -2.46
N THR A 33 30.42 11.48 -1.57
CA THR A 33 30.50 11.26 -0.13
C THR A 33 29.19 10.62 0.32
N ALA A 34 29.20 9.31 0.57
CA ALA A 34 28.05 8.61 1.13
C ALA A 34 27.87 9.06 2.59
N LEU A 35 27.00 10.04 2.82
CA LEU A 35 26.36 10.20 4.11
C LEU A 35 25.44 8.99 4.29
N MET A 36 25.86 8.03 5.11
CA MET A 36 24.95 7.04 5.67
C MET A 36 24.05 7.76 6.68
N THR A 37 22.96 8.34 6.20
CA THR A 37 21.84 8.70 7.06
C THR A 37 21.21 7.39 7.52
N THR A 38 21.41 7.05 8.80
CA THR A 38 20.65 6.01 9.47
C THR A 38 19.19 6.45 9.52
N THR A 39 18.40 6.07 8.51
CA THR A 39 16.95 6.20 8.56
C THR A 39 16.47 5.30 9.69
N ALA A 40 15.95 5.90 10.76
CA ALA A 40 15.21 5.17 11.77
C ALA A 40 14.03 4.48 11.07
N SER A 41 14.12 3.17 10.90
CA SER A 41 13.01 2.33 10.47
C SER A 41 11.87 2.57 11.45
N HIS A 42 10.78 3.15 10.95
CA HIS A 42 9.54 3.22 11.70
C HIS A 42 8.99 1.80 11.76
N ALA A 43 9.47 1.02 12.73
CA ALA A 43 9.00 -0.33 12.95
C ALA A 43 7.48 -0.29 13.13
N THR A 44 6.77 -0.99 12.23
CA THR A 44 5.32 -1.16 12.31
C THR A 44 4.98 -1.80 13.67
N SER A 45 3.97 -1.25 14.34
CA SER A 45 3.50 -1.83 15.60
C SER A 45 2.87 -3.20 15.34
N PRO A 46 3.02 -4.19 16.24
CA PRO A 46 2.32 -5.46 16.12
C PRO A 46 0.80 -5.27 16.04
N VAL A 47 0.16 -5.90 15.06
CA VAL A 47 -1.31 -5.96 14.93
C VAL A 47 -1.81 -7.34 15.33
N VAL A 48 -3.07 -7.42 15.75
CA VAL A 48 -3.74 -8.71 16.02
C VAL A 48 -3.94 -9.43 14.68
N ASP A 49 -3.47 -10.66 14.59
CA ASP A 49 -3.63 -11.51 13.40
C ASP A 49 -4.79 -12.51 13.58
N GLN A 50 -4.74 -13.32 14.63
CA GLN A 50 -5.82 -14.22 15.04
C GLN A 50 -6.29 -13.84 16.45
N ALA A 51 -7.59 -13.94 16.70
CA ALA A 51 -8.15 -13.73 18.03
C ALA A 51 -9.46 -14.49 18.23
N ASN A 52 -9.60 -15.11 19.40
CA ASN A 52 -10.88 -15.52 19.94
C ASN A 52 -11.11 -14.83 21.30
N GLU A 53 -12.27 -14.19 21.48
CA GLU A 53 -12.61 -13.47 22.70
C GLU A 53 -13.46 -14.32 23.63
N PRO A 54 -13.20 -14.33 24.95
CA PRO A 54 -13.97 -15.13 25.88
C PRO A 54 -15.44 -14.67 25.96
N TYR A 55 -16.37 -15.57 25.61
CA TYR A 55 -17.80 -15.39 25.81
C TYR A 55 -18.36 -16.39 26.83
N SER A 56 -19.47 -16.06 27.52
CA SER A 56 -19.77 -16.59 28.86
C SER A 56 -20.84 -17.69 28.95
N LEU A 57 -21.16 -18.44 27.89
CA LEU A 57 -22.26 -19.41 27.97
C LEU A 57 -21.86 -20.84 28.34
N TYR A 58 -20.81 -21.41 27.74
CA TYR A 58 -20.34 -22.77 28.06
C TYR A 58 -18.84 -22.90 27.75
N SER A 59 -18.00 -22.96 28.79
CA SER A 59 -16.56 -23.19 28.63
C SER A 59 -16.10 -24.37 29.48
N VAL A 60 -15.27 -25.22 28.91
CA VAL A 60 -14.57 -26.29 29.62
C VAL A 60 -13.09 -25.89 29.73
N GLN A 61 -12.36 -26.53 30.65
CA GLN A 61 -10.98 -26.19 30.98
C GLN A 61 -10.04 -27.24 30.40
N LEU A 62 -8.99 -26.80 29.73
CA LEU A 62 -7.93 -27.68 29.25
C LEU A 62 -6.79 -27.67 30.28
N TYR A 63 -6.60 -28.79 30.98
CA TYR A 63 -5.50 -28.93 31.95
C TYR A 63 -4.20 -29.32 31.25
N THR A 64 -3.22 -28.41 31.22
CA THR A 64 -1.99 -28.56 30.42
C THR A 64 -0.74 -28.92 31.24
N GLY A 65 -0.92 -29.54 32.42
CA GLY A 65 0.15 -29.80 33.39
C GLY A 65 1.36 -30.59 32.88
N ALA A 66 1.44 -31.90 33.18
CA ALA A 66 2.55 -32.74 32.69
C ALA A 66 2.47 -33.03 31.18
N VAL A 67 1.33 -32.70 30.56
CA VAL A 67 1.03 -32.98 29.16
C VAL A 67 0.86 -31.66 28.40
N PRO A 68 1.55 -31.46 27.27
CA PRO A 68 1.37 -30.27 26.46
C PRO A 68 -0.07 -30.18 25.93
N GLY A 69 -0.64 -28.98 25.96
CA GLY A 69 -1.88 -28.63 25.30
C GLY A 69 -1.65 -27.56 24.25
N GLY A 70 -2.37 -27.62 23.13
CA GLY A 70 -2.22 -26.64 22.08
C GLY A 70 -3.34 -26.65 21.06
N GLN A 71 -3.27 -25.69 20.14
CA GLN A 71 -4.16 -25.61 18.99
C GLN A 71 -3.38 -25.10 17.78
N THR A 72 -3.68 -25.64 16.60
CA THR A 72 -3.21 -25.07 15.34
C THR A 72 -4.03 -23.85 14.94
N PHE A 73 -3.41 -22.94 14.21
CA PHE A 73 -4.06 -21.78 13.61
C PHE A 73 -3.47 -21.50 12.23
N THR A 74 -4.27 -20.89 11.37
CA THR A 74 -3.85 -20.45 10.05
C THR A 74 -3.53 -18.97 10.11
N VAL A 75 -2.35 -18.57 9.66
CA VAL A 75 -1.92 -17.16 9.65
C VAL A 75 -2.78 -16.39 8.66
N GLY A 76 -3.27 -15.21 9.07
CA GLY A 76 -4.03 -14.30 8.22
C GLY A 76 -3.15 -13.21 7.59
N THR A 77 -2.07 -12.84 8.27
CA THR A 77 -1.25 -11.65 7.98
C THR A 77 0.22 -12.03 7.82
N ALA A 78 0.85 -11.63 6.72
CA ALA A 78 2.29 -11.78 6.55
C ALA A 78 3.06 -10.88 7.53
N GLY A 79 4.18 -11.36 8.07
CA GLY A 79 5.06 -10.51 8.86
C GLY A 79 5.91 -11.27 9.86
N LYS A 80 6.19 -10.62 10.99
CA LYS A 80 6.94 -11.16 12.12
C LYS A 80 6.02 -11.43 13.31
N LEU A 81 5.68 -12.69 13.54
CA LEU A 81 4.95 -13.11 14.74
C LEU A 81 5.93 -13.09 15.92
N SER A 82 5.71 -12.14 16.84
CA SER A 82 6.63 -11.86 17.96
C SER A 82 5.98 -12.09 19.33
N ARG A 83 4.66 -12.19 19.37
CA ARG A 83 3.91 -12.37 20.62
C ARG A 83 2.64 -13.17 20.40
N VAL A 84 2.30 -13.97 21.41
CA VAL A 84 0.96 -14.53 21.60
C VAL A 84 0.45 -14.17 22.99
N SER A 85 -0.85 -13.98 23.12
CA SER A 85 -1.52 -13.90 24.42
C SER A 85 -2.39 -15.12 24.59
N VAL A 86 -2.31 -15.77 25.75
CA VAL A 86 -3.14 -16.93 26.09
C VAL A 86 -4.02 -16.62 27.30
N TYR A 87 -5.27 -17.08 27.29
CA TYR A 87 -6.20 -16.84 28.40
C TYR A 87 -6.19 -18.00 29.38
N VAL A 88 -5.41 -17.85 30.46
CA VAL A 88 -5.05 -18.95 31.35
C VAL A 88 -5.19 -18.57 32.84
N GLN A 89 -5.25 -19.59 33.68
CA GLN A 89 -5.03 -19.50 35.13
C GLN A 89 -4.10 -20.63 35.59
N LYS A 90 -3.47 -20.49 36.76
CA LYS A 90 -2.68 -21.57 37.36
C LYS A 90 -3.48 -22.34 38.41
N GLN A 91 -3.34 -23.66 38.42
CA GLN A 91 -4.02 -24.57 39.33
C GLN A 91 -3.10 -25.21 40.38
N CYS A 92 -1.79 -25.04 40.24
CA CYS A 92 -0.83 -25.54 41.22
C CYS A 92 -0.68 -24.59 42.41
N LEU A 93 -0.58 -25.17 43.61
CA LEU A 93 -0.18 -24.49 44.84
C LEU A 93 0.63 -25.47 45.70
N PRO A 94 1.75 -25.06 46.33
CA PRO A 94 2.41 -23.74 46.27
C PRO A 94 3.50 -23.60 45.18
N ASP A 95 4.01 -24.70 44.61
CA ASP A 95 5.21 -24.72 43.77
C ASP A 95 4.88 -24.93 42.28
N CYS A 96 4.35 -23.89 41.61
CA CYS A 96 4.14 -23.95 40.17
C CYS A 96 5.46 -23.77 39.39
N PRO A 97 5.79 -24.65 38.43
CA PRO A 97 6.84 -24.35 37.46
C PRO A 97 6.36 -23.25 36.51
N ASP A 98 7.26 -22.49 35.92
CA ASP A 98 6.93 -21.51 34.88
C ASP A 98 6.19 -22.13 33.69
N MET A 99 5.41 -21.32 32.98
CA MET A 99 4.71 -21.74 31.77
C MET A 99 5.63 -21.61 30.56
N LEU A 100 5.83 -22.68 29.81
CA LEU A 100 6.54 -22.67 28.55
C LEU A 100 5.54 -22.59 27.40
N VAL A 101 5.59 -21.49 26.64
CA VAL A 101 4.78 -21.25 25.44
C VAL A 101 5.65 -21.43 24.21
N GLN A 102 5.21 -22.22 23.26
CA GLN A 102 5.97 -22.53 22.05
C GLN A 102 5.12 -22.32 20.80
N LEU A 103 5.76 -21.79 19.76
CA LEU A 103 5.28 -21.90 18.39
C LEU A 103 5.92 -23.12 17.76
N ARG A 104 5.09 -23.95 17.13
CA ARG A 104 5.54 -25.15 16.44
C ARG A 104 5.04 -25.20 15.01
N SER A 105 5.81 -25.86 14.14
CA SER A 105 5.29 -26.31 12.85
C SER A 105 4.23 -27.40 13.06
N THR A 106 3.45 -27.69 12.02
CA THR A 106 2.52 -28.84 12.01
C THR A 106 3.23 -30.20 12.10
N SER A 107 4.53 -30.26 11.80
CA SER A 107 5.38 -31.44 12.04
C SER A 107 5.87 -31.56 13.50
N GLY A 108 5.56 -30.58 14.36
CA GLY A 108 5.90 -30.58 15.78
C GLY A 108 7.25 -29.95 16.13
N GLN A 109 8.00 -29.43 15.15
CA GLN A 109 9.28 -28.74 15.39
C GLN A 109 9.03 -27.43 16.14
N VAL A 110 9.83 -27.15 17.18
CA VAL A 110 9.79 -25.85 17.88
C VAL A 110 10.47 -24.79 17.03
N LEU A 111 9.73 -23.73 16.72
CA LEU A 111 10.18 -22.59 15.90
C LEU A 111 10.51 -21.36 16.74
N ALA A 112 9.75 -21.16 17.83
CA ALA A 112 10.02 -20.13 18.83
C ALA A 112 9.49 -20.59 20.19
N SER A 113 10.05 -20.04 21.27
CA SER A 113 9.62 -20.34 22.63
C SER A 113 9.75 -19.14 23.55
N SER A 114 8.87 -19.05 24.53
CA SER A 114 8.87 -18.05 25.60
C SER A 114 8.57 -18.75 26.91
N THR A 115 9.30 -18.38 27.96
CA THR A 115 9.00 -18.80 29.34
C THR A 115 8.29 -17.65 30.05
N VAL A 116 7.11 -17.91 30.58
CA VAL A 116 6.33 -16.95 31.36
C VAL A 116 6.38 -17.35 32.82
N SER A 117 6.81 -16.41 33.67
CA SER A 117 6.87 -16.62 35.11
C SER A 117 5.51 -17.00 35.68
N HIS A 118 5.46 -18.08 36.47
CA HIS A 118 4.24 -18.51 37.16
C HIS A 118 3.67 -17.44 38.11
N THR A 119 4.49 -16.47 38.53
CA THR A 119 4.07 -15.34 39.39
C THR A 119 3.16 -14.35 38.66
N LEU A 120 3.24 -14.28 37.34
CA LEU A 120 2.41 -13.40 36.50
C LEU A 120 1.02 -13.99 36.22
N ILE A 121 0.84 -15.28 36.51
CA ILE A 121 -0.37 -16.03 36.18
C ILE A 121 -1.25 -16.12 37.44
N PRO A 122 -2.52 -15.65 37.39
CA PRO A 122 -3.42 -15.67 38.54
C PRO A 122 -3.89 -17.08 38.92
N THR A 123 -4.28 -17.25 40.18
CA THR A 123 -5.01 -18.43 40.68
C THR A 123 -6.47 -18.05 40.91
N GLY A 124 -7.42 -18.89 40.46
CA GLY A 124 -8.85 -18.71 40.71
C GLY A 124 -9.56 -17.70 39.78
N SER A 125 -8.82 -17.07 38.87
CA SER A 125 -9.37 -16.23 37.81
C SER A 125 -8.52 -16.38 36.54
N TYR A 126 -9.13 -16.20 35.37
CA TYR A 126 -8.42 -16.24 34.09
C TYR A 126 -8.01 -14.82 33.68
N ASN A 127 -6.80 -14.69 33.14
CA ASN A 127 -6.31 -13.45 32.56
C ASN A 127 -5.61 -13.71 31.23
N TRP A 128 -5.54 -12.67 30.40
CA TRP A 128 -4.66 -12.64 29.24
C TRP A 128 -3.21 -12.55 29.69
N ILE A 129 -2.41 -13.53 29.28
CA ILE A 129 -0.99 -13.63 29.61
C ILE A 129 -0.19 -13.56 28.31
N ASP A 130 0.66 -12.54 28.20
CA ASP A 130 1.53 -12.33 27.05
C ASP A 130 2.78 -13.21 27.14
N ALA A 131 3.08 -13.90 26.04
CA ALA A 131 4.32 -14.62 25.80
C ALA A 131 5.02 -13.99 24.59
N GLY A 132 6.06 -13.20 24.86
CA GLY A 132 6.90 -12.56 23.85
C GLY A 132 8.07 -13.46 23.45
N PHE A 133 8.28 -13.65 22.16
CA PHE A 133 9.37 -14.45 21.63
C PHE A 133 10.61 -13.58 21.41
N SER A 134 11.76 -14.01 21.93
CA SER A 134 13.05 -13.34 21.72
C SER A 134 13.49 -13.35 20.25
N GLN A 135 13.06 -14.36 19.49
CA GLN A 135 13.19 -14.46 18.05
C GLN A 135 11.79 -14.46 17.43
N SER A 136 11.49 -13.43 16.63
CA SER A 136 10.23 -13.39 15.89
C SER A 136 10.24 -14.39 14.74
N LEU A 137 9.08 -15.00 14.49
CA LEU A 137 8.88 -15.96 13.42
C LEU A 137 8.38 -15.23 12.17
N GLY A 138 9.05 -15.42 11.04
CA GLY A 138 8.51 -14.98 9.74
C GLY A 138 7.32 -15.86 9.38
N VAL A 139 6.17 -15.26 9.10
CA VAL A 139 4.94 -15.97 8.77
C VAL A 139 4.30 -15.39 7.50
N PHE A 140 3.61 -16.24 6.75
CA PHE A 140 2.84 -15.88 5.56
C PHE A 140 1.39 -16.34 5.65
N PRO A 141 0.42 -15.62 5.03
CA PRO A 141 -0.98 -16.02 5.05
C PRO A 141 -1.17 -17.43 4.49
N GLY A 142 -2.03 -18.21 5.15
CA GLY A 142 -2.31 -19.59 4.80
C GLY A 142 -1.31 -20.61 5.36
N GLU A 143 -0.17 -20.17 5.91
CA GLU A 143 0.68 -21.08 6.69
C GLU A 143 -0.01 -21.48 8.00
N GLN A 144 0.20 -22.73 8.41
CA GLN A 144 -0.37 -23.27 9.63
C GLN A 144 0.71 -23.54 10.67
N TYR A 145 0.46 -23.08 11.90
CA TYR A 145 1.35 -23.26 13.06
C TYR A 145 0.54 -23.73 14.26
N ALA A 146 1.22 -24.21 15.30
CA ALA A 146 0.61 -24.56 16.58
C ALA A 146 1.13 -23.67 17.71
N ILE A 147 0.24 -23.20 18.58
CA ILE A 147 0.60 -22.65 19.89
C ILE A 147 0.48 -23.79 20.89
N VAL A 148 1.56 -24.06 21.61
CA VAL A 148 1.64 -25.12 22.63
C VAL A 148 2.03 -24.52 23.96
N ILE A 149 1.29 -24.83 25.01
CA ILE A 149 1.67 -24.56 26.39
C ILE A 149 1.95 -25.86 27.14
N GLN A 150 2.92 -25.80 28.05
CA GLN A 150 3.28 -26.88 28.97
C GLN A 150 4.03 -26.31 30.17
N ASN A 151 4.27 -27.13 31.19
CA ASN A 151 5.21 -26.78 32.25
C ASN A 151 6.64 -26.66 31.69
N ALA A 152 7.35 -25.60 32.07
CA ALA A 152 8.76 -25.41 31.70
C ALA A 152 9.67 -26.48 32.32
N GLN A 153 9.29 -27.00 33.48
CA GLN A 153 9.91 -28.19 34.08
C GLN A 153 9.08 -29.43 33.73
N PRO A 154 9.67 -30.43 33.06
CA PRO A 154 8.94 -31.64 32.70
C PRO A 154 8.57 -32.45 33.95
N TYR A 155 7.45 -33.17 33.87
CA TYR A 155 6.97 -34.13 34.90
C TYR A 155 6.59 -33.54 36.27
N VAL A 156 6.42 -32.23 36.38
CA VAL A 156 5.90 -31.61 37.61
C VAL A 156 4.37 -31.73 37.65
N SER A 157 3.83 -32.21 38.78
CA SER A 157 2.39 -32.22 39.02
C SER A 157 1.88 -30.81 39.28
N GLY A 158 0.76 -30.43 38.69
CA GLY A 158 0.38 -29.02 38.64
C GLY A 158 0.44 -28.49 37.22
N GLY A 159 -0.27 -27.40 36.95
CA GLY A 159 -0.27 -26.84 35.61
C GLY A 159 -1.18 -25.65 35.45
N TYR A 160 -1.46 -25.40 34.18
CA TYR A 160 -2.23 -24.27 33.71
C TYR A 160 -3.54 -24.76 33.12
N ASP A 161 -4.63 -24.10 33.51
CA ASP A 161 -5.88 -24.25 32.78
C ASP A 161 -5.87 -23.26 31.63
N TRP A 162 -6.00 -23.77 30.41
CA TRP A 162 -6.26 -22.95 29.24
C TRP A 162 -7.74 -23.05 28.89
N ARG A 163 -8.40 -21.90 28.89
CA ARG A 163 -9.82 -21.84 28.62
C ARG A 163 -10.09 -21.95 27.13
N TYR A 164 -11.10 -22.73 26.78
CA TYR A 164 -11.60 -22.87 25.42
C TYR A 164 -13.14 -22.76 25.38
N GLU A 165 -13.68 -22.52 24.20
CA GLU A 165 -15.10 -22.57 23.94
C GLU A 165 -15.55 -23.96 23.50
N ALA A 166 -16.56 -24.52 24.17
CA ALA A 166 -17.02 -25.90 23.94
C ALA A 166 -18.13 -26.04 22.88
N ASN A 167 -18.64 -24.92 22.36
CA ASN A 167 -19.78 -24.92 21.44
C ASN A 167 -19.72 -23.75 20.47
N SER A 168 -18.63 -23.66 19.72
CA SER A 168 -18.57 -22.67 18.66
C SER A 168 -19.08 -23.32 17.37
N SER A 169 -20.30 -22.96 16.97
CA SER A 169 -20.69 -23.02 15.55
C SER A 169 -19.86 -22.04 14.68
N VAL A 170 -18.85 -21.43 15.29
CA VAL A 170 -17.93 -20.43 14.78
C VAL A 170 -16.53 -21.03 14.91
N ASP A 171 -15.95 -21.46 13.79
CA ASP A 171 -14.53 -21.80 13.73
C ASP A 171 -13.74 -20.48 13.78
N SER A 172 -13.39 -20.04 14.99
CA SER A 172 -12.71 -18.76 15.22
C SER A 172 -11.29 -18.77 14.65
N TYR A 173 -10.72 -19.96 14.43
CA TYR A 173 -9.41 -20.14 13.83
C TYR A 173 -9.50 -21.11 12.65
N PRO A 174 -9.84 -20.63 11.44
CA PRO A 174 -10.09 -21.48 10.29
C PRO A 174 -9.06 -22.60 10.10
N GLY A 175 -9.54 -23.85 10.17
CA GLY A 175 -8.70 -25.05 10.03
C GLY A 175 -7.84 -25.40 11.26
N GLY A 176 -8.12 -24.75 12.40
CA GLY A 176 -7.48 -24.98 13.67
C GLY A 176 -7.93 -26.30 14.31
N MET A 177 -6.99 -27.05 14.85
CA MET A 177 -7.24 -28.30 15.55
C MET A 177 -6.64 -28.24 16.93
N LEU A 178 -7.49 -28.41 17.94
CA LEU A 178 -7.05 -28.62 19.31
C LEU A 178 -6.37 -29.99 19.45
N PHE A 179 -5.25 -30.01 20.15
CA PHE A 179 -4.58 -31.24 20.54
C PHE A 179 -4.12 -31.19 22.00
N GLN A 180 -4.34 -32.31 22.68
CA GLN A 180 -3.80 -32.59 24.01
C GLN A 180 -3.50 -34.09 24.03
N VAL A 181 -2.34 -34.49 24.56
CA VAL A 181 -2.00 -35.92 24.64
C VAL A 181 -3.01 -36.61 25.57
N GLY A 182 -3.87 -37.47 25.01
CA GLY A 182 -4.89 -38.22 25.77
C GLY A 182 -6.34 -37.72 25.63
N TYR A 183 -6.57 -36.58 24.97
CA TYR A 183 -7.91 -36.17 24.52
C TYR A 183 -8.02 -36.36 23.00
N ASN A 184 -9.17 -36.86 22.55
CA ASN A 184 -9.47 -36.93 21.12
C ASN A 184 -9.45 -35.51 20.55
N SER A 185 -8.69 -35.30 19.47
CA SER A 185 -8.67 -34.03 18.73
C SER A 185 -10.10 -33.62 18.38
N HIS A 186 -10.55 -32.46 18.85
CA HIS A 186 -11.91 -32.00 18.61
C HIS A 186 -11.88 -30.72 17.75
N PRO A 187 -12.41 -30.75 16.52
CA PRO A 187 -12.39 -29.60 15.61
C PRO A 187 -13.40 -28.50 15.97
N ALA A 188 -14.10 -28.62 17.10
CA ALA A 188 -15.15 -27.68 17.54
C ALA A 188 -14.76 -26.89 18.80
N TYR A 189 -13.49 -26.98 19.20
CA TYR A 189 -12.98 -26.33 20.41
C TYR A 189 -11.87 -25.36 20.06
N ASP A 190 -12.13 -24.09 20.37
CA ASP A 190 -11.18 -23.00 20.18
C ASP A 190 -10.67 -22.48 21.52
N LEU A 191 -9.38 -22.65 21.75
CA LEU A 191 -8.66 -22.05 22.87
C LEU A 191 -8.67 -20.53 22.72
N TYR A 192 -8.87 -19.82 23.82
CA TYR A 192 -8.79 -18.37 23.81
C TYR A 192 -7.30 -17.96 23.75
N PHE A 193 -6.87 -17.50 22.56
CA PHE A 193 -5.57 -16.93 22.31
C PHE A 193 -5.67 -15.75 21.34
N ARG A 194 -4.59 -14.96 21.29
CA ARG A 194 -4.37 -13.93 20.28
C ARG A 194 -2.97 -14.07 19.72
N THR A 195 -2.80 -13.95 18.42
CA THR A 195 -1.49 -13.83 17.77
C THR A 195 -1.24 -12.38 17.38
N TYR A 196 0.00 -11.93 17.52
CA TYR A 196 0.41 -10.59 17.13
C TYR A 196 1.53 -10.66 16.10
N VAL A 197 1.27 -10.09 14.93
CA VAL A 197 2.21 -10.03 13.81
C VAL A 197 2.58 -8.57 13.59
N THR A 198 3.87 -8.28 13.54
CA THR A 198 4.38 -7.02 12.99
C THR A 198 4.40 -7.16 11.46
N PRO A 199 3.53 -6.46 10.70
CA PRO A 199 3.49 -6.60 9.25
C PRO A 199 4.81 -6.16 8.63
N ASN A 200 5.23 -6.81 7.55
CA ASN A 200 6.42 -6.38 6.83
C ASN A 200 6.13 -5.02 6.17
N GLU A 201 7.15 -4.17 6.12
CA GLU A 201 7.10 -2.90 5.38
C GLU A 201 6.78 -3.19 3.89
N VAL A 202 5.80 -2.48 3.33
CA VAL A 202 5.42 -2.54 1.91
C VAL A 202 5.76 -1.23 1.23
N HIS A 203 6.25 -1.28 -0.01
CA HIS A 203 6.72 -0.13 -0.78
C HIS A 203 5.90 0.08 -2.06
N ASP A 204 5.13 -0.93 -2.46
CA ASP A 204 4.24 -0.90 -3.61
C ASP A 204 2.99 -1.77 -3.38
N CYS A 205 2.02 -1.66 -4.28
CA CYS A 205 0.76 -2.40 -4.18
C CYS A 205 0.92 -3.90 -4.48
N ALA A 206 1.98 -4.29 -5.20
CA ALA A 206 2.28 -5.70 -5.45
C ALA A 206 2.73 -6.38 -4.16
N GLU A 207 3.52 -5.70 -3.32
CA GLU A 207 3.92 -6.18 -2.00
C GLU A 207 2.72 -6.25 -1.04
N VAL A 208 1.79 -5.29 -1.09
CA VAL A 208 0.51 -5.40 -0.35
C VAL A 208 -0.23 -6.67 -0.75
N ARG A 209 -0.36 -6.93 -2.05
CA ARG A 209 -1.03 -8.12 -2.57
C ARG A 209 -0.30 -9.41 -2.21
N ALA A 210 1.03 -9.39 -2.20
CA ALA A 210 1.84 -10.55 -1.79
C ALA A 210 1.66 -10.86 -0.29
N GLN A 211 1.53 -9.83 0.55
CA GLN A 211 1.28 -10.00 1.99
C GLN A 211 -0.16 -10.36 2.34
N ASN A 212 -1.12 -10.00 1.49
CA ASN A 212 -2.51 -10.38 1.61
C ASN A 212 -3.11 -10.66 0.22
N PRO A 213 -3.09 -11.92 -0.24
CA PRO A 213 -3.65 -12.31 -1.53
C PRO A 213 -5.17 -12.11 -1.66
N ALA A 214 -5.87 -11.72 -0.60
CA ALA A 214 -7.29 -11.35 -0.64
C ALA A 214 -7.50 -9.83 -0.61
N ALA A 215 -6.44 -9.01 -0.54
CA ALA A 215 -6.52 -7.56 -0.50
C ALA A 215 -7.30 -7.01 -1.73
N PRO A 216 -8.41 -6.28 -1.52
CA PRO A 216 -9.17 -5.65 -2.60
C PRO A 216 -8.53 -4.33 -3.05
N ASP A 217 -9.03 -3.72 -4.12
CA ASP A 217 -8.70 -2.33 -4.46
C ASP A 217 -9.05 -1.40 -3.28
N GLY A 218 -8.17 -0.45 -2.96
CA GLY A 218 -8.34 0.38 -1.77
C GLY A 218 -7.12 1.23 -1.44
N THR A 219 -7.22 2.04 -0.39
CA THR A 219 -6.10 2.82 0.11
C THR A 219 -5.31 1.99 1.11
N TYR A 220 -3.99 1.92 0.91
CA TYR A 220 -3.05 1.21 1.75
C TYR A 220 -1.90 2.13 2.15
N PRO A 221 -1.38 2.01 3.38
CA PRO A 221 -0.16 2.70 3.78
C PRO A 221 1.04 2.00 3.13
N LEU A 222 1.80 2.75 2.34
CA LEU A 222 3.08 2.33 1.76
C LEU A 222 4.23 3.10 2.39
N THR A 223 5.41 2.49 2.43
CA THR A 223 6.61 3.14 2.96
C THR A 223 7.48 3.61 1.81
N LEU A 224 7.54 4.92 1.63
CA LEU A 224 8.27 5.57 0.55
C LEU A 224 9.35 6.46 1.17
N GLY A 225 10.62 6.18 0.86
CA GLY A 225 11.74 6.94 1.44
C GLY A 225 11.75 6.94 2.98
N GLY A 226 11.28 5.85 3.62
CA GLY A 226 11.19 5.72 5.08
C GLY A 226 9.98 6.44 5.72
N LYS A 227 9.05 6.97 4.92
CA LYS A 227 7.82 7.63 5.40
C LYS A 227 6.59 6.82 4.99
N GLN A 228 5.60 6.74 5.89
CA GLN A 228 4.29 6.16 5.58
C GLN A 228 3.49 7.13 4.71
N VAL A 229 2.96 6.64 3.60
CA VAL A 229 2.19 7.38 2.61
C VAL A 229 0.96 6.58 2.23
N ASP A 230 -0.22 7.18 2.35
CA ASP A 230 -1.46 6.57 1.89
C ASP A 230 -1.53 6.58 0.35
N VAL A 231 -1.56 5.40 -0.25
CA VAL A 231 -1.61 5.18 -1.70
C VAL A 231 -2.81 4.32 -2.05
N TYR A 232 -3.53 4.69 -3.11
CA TYR A 232 -4.61 3.87 -3.62
C TYR A 232 -4.06 2.79 -4.55
N CYS A 233 -4.27 1.54 -4.16
CA CYS A 233 -3.95 0.37 -4.95
C CYS A 233 -5.14 -0.04 -5.81
N HIS A 234 -4.93 -0.07 -7.11
CA HIS A 234 -5.92 -0.44 -8.12
C HIS A 234 -5.51 -1.72 -8.84
N ASP A 235 -6.49 -2.49 -9.30
CA ASP A 235 -6.31 -3.76 -10.00
C ASP A 235 -5.54 -4.78 -9.13
N MET A 236 -5.89 -4.85 -7.83
CA MET A 236 -5.27 -5.74 -6.86
C MET A 236 -5.48 -7.22 -7.18
N ALA A 237 -6.57 -7.54 -7.90
CA ALA A 237 -6.83 -8.89 -8.39
C ALA A 237 -6.03 -9.23 -9.68
N GLY A 238 -5.58 -8.22 -10.42
CA GLY A 238 -4.84 -8.35 -11.67
C GLY A 238 -3.38 -7.93 -11.50
N THR A 239 -3.01 -6.78 -12.08
CA THR A 239 -1.68 -6.18 -11.94
C THR A 239 -1.78 -4.92 -11.07
N PRO A 240 -1.46 -4.99 -9.77
CA PRO A 240 -1.56 -3.86 -8.85
C PRO A 240 -0.85 -2.62 -9.38
N ARG A 241 -1.48 -1.45 -9.21
CA ARG A 241 -0.95 -0.15 -9.59
C ARG A 241 -1.24 0.90 -8.53
N GLU A 242 -0.26 1.76 -8.31
CA GLU A 242 -0.27 2.82 -7.31
C GLU A 242 -0.86 4.10 -7.87
N TYR A 243 -1.76 4.71 -7.12
CA TYR A 243 -2.31 6.02 -7.45
C TYR A 243 -2.32 6.92 -6.22
N LEU A 244 -1.82 8.15 -6.40
CA LEU A 244 -1.94 9.21 -5.41
C LEU A 244 -3.35 9.80 -5.49
N THR A 245 -4.09 9.80 -4.39
CA THR A 245 -5.36 10.53 -4.32
C THR A 245 -5.06 12.02 -4.21
N VAL A 246 -5.69 12.82 -5.07
CA VAL A 246 -5.47 14.27 -5.15
C VAL A 246 -6.78 15.02 -4.92
N LYS A 247 -6.69 16.28 -4.50
CA LYS A 247 -7.88 17.13 -4.34
C LYS A 247 -8.54 17.38 -5.69
N THR A 248 -9.86 17.39 -5.75
CA THR A 248 -10.57 17.73 -6.98
C THR A 248 -11.52 18.90 -6.75
N ALA A 249 -11.42 19.90 -7.61
CA ALA A 249 -12.33 21.03 -7.68
C ALA A 249 -12.37 21.54 -9.13
N ALA A 250 -13.25 22.51 -9.41
CA ALA A 250 -13.45 23.04 -10.76
C ALA A 250 -12.15 23.47 -11.47
N THR A 251 -11.16 23.98 -10.71
CA THR A 251 -9.86 24.41 -11.24
C THR A 251 -8.67 23.78 -10.49
N THR A 252 -8.86 22.61 -9.88
CA THR A 252 -7.83 21.93 -9.09
C THR A 252 -7.60 20.53 -9.62
N ASN A 253 -6.32 20.16 -9.83
CA ASN A 253 -5.91 18.91 -10.46
C ASN A 253 -6.70 18.64 -11.76
N TYR A 254 -6.57 19.58 -12.69
CA TYR A 254 -7.29 19.59 -13.95
C TYR A 254 -6.42 20.11 -15.09
N SER A 255 -6.82 19.80 -16.31
CA SER A 255 -6.22 20.28 -17.55
C SER A 255 -7.30 20.75 -18.50
N TYR A 256 -7.08 21.89 -19.12
CA TYR A 256 -8.03 22.56 -19.99
C TYR A 256 -7.34 23.02 -21.28
N TYR A 257 -7.85 22.53 -22.40
CA TYR A 257 -7.54 23.03 -23.71
C TYR A 257 -8.57 24.07 -24.12
N GLY A 258 -8.10 25.30 -24.34
CA GLY A 258 -8.92 26.46 -24.62
C GLY A 258 -9.80 26.29 -25.84
N GLN A 259 -11.01 26.87 -25.78
CA GLN A 259 -11.95 26.83 -26.89
C GLN A 259 -11.34 27.46 -28.15
N GLY A 260 -11.29 26.70 -29.24
CA GLY A 260 -10.81 27.15 -30.55
C GLY A 260 -11.50 26.42 -31.70
N GLN A 261 -10.98 26.61 -32.92
CA GLN A 261 -11.51 25.95 -34.12
C GLN A 261 -11.38 24.42 -34.07
N ASN A 262 -10.47 23.93 -33.23
CA ASN A 262 -10.12 22.53 -33.10
C ASN A 262 -10.74 21.87 -31.86
N THR A 263 -11.68 22.50 -31.17
CA THR A 263 -12.34 21.92 -29.99
C THR A 263 -13.85 22.00 -30.10
N SER A 264 -14.55 21.27 -29.23
CA SER A 264 -15.96 21.54 -28.94
C SER A 264 -16.20 22.95 -28.40
N ALA A 265 -17.45 23.40 -28.42
CA ALA A 265 -17.89 24.56 -27.65
C ALA A 265 -17.53 24.37 -26.17
N GLY A 266 -16.98 25.40 -25.53
CA GLY A 266 -16.45 25.32 -24.16
C GLY A 266 -15.03 24.77 -24.05
N GLY A 267 -14.40 24.29 -25.14
CA GLY A 267 -13.06 23.69 -25.11
C GLY A 267 -13.10 22.22 -24.70
N GLN A 268 -11.97 21.71 -24.19
CA GLN A 268 -11.87 20.37 -23.62
C GLN A 268 -11.26 20.46 -22.23
N ALA A 269 -11.87 19.79 -21.25
CA ALA A 269 -11.37 19.73 -19.89
C ALA A 269 -11.28 18.29 -19.37
N THR A 270 -10.27 18.00 -18.57
CA THR A 270 -10.08 16.75 -17.83
C THR A 270 -9.75 17.05 -16.38
N TRP A 271 -10.50 16.47 -15.44
CA TRP A 271 -10.28 16.57 -14.00
C TRP A 271 -9.82 15.23 -13.44
N TYR A 272 -8.89 15.25 -12.49
CA TYR A 272 -8.29 14.06 -11.90
C TYR A 272 -8.68 13.92 -10.43
N PHE A 273 -9.02 12.69 -10.04
CA PHE A 273 -9.31 12.32 -8.65
C PHE A 273 -8.18 11.48 -8.05
N LYS A 274 -7.44 10.78 -8.91
CA LYS A 274 -6.19 10.10 -8.58
C LYS A 274 -5.23 10.18 -9.76
N VAL A 275 -3.93 10.20 -9.47
CA VAL A 275 -2.87 10.28 -10.47
C VAL A 275 -1.92 9.11 -10.26
N ARG A 276 -1.55 8.41 -11.33
CA ARG A 276 -0.71 7.22 -11.23
C ARG A 276 0.67 7.58 -10.70
N LEU A 277 1.09 6.91 -9.64
CA LEU A 277 2.36 7.10 -8.96
C LEU A 277 3.30 5.95 -9.35
N ASP A 278 4.56 6.27 -9.62
CA ASP A 278 5.67 5.31 -9.58
C ASP A 278 6.37 5.48 -8.22
N PRO A 279 6.18 4.56 -7.27
CA PRO A 279 6.72 4.69 -5.92
C PRO A 279 8.25 4.58 -5.87
N VAL A 280 8.87 3.94 -6.86
CA VAL A 280 10.33 3.74 -6.92
C VAL A 280 10.99 4.97 -7.52
N ALA A 281 10.48 5.46 -8.64
CA ALA A 281 11.01 6.65 -9.30
C ALA A 281 10.54 7.96 -8.64
N LEU A 282 9.52 7.90 -7.77
CA LEU A 282 8.81 9.05 -7.23
C LEU A 282 8.33 10.00 -8.34
N THR A 283 7.60 9.43 -9.32
CA THR A 283 7.04 10.19 -10.45
C THR A 283 5.54 10.01 -10.58
N LEU A 284 4.84 11.04 -11.05
CA LEU A 284 3.46 10.89 -11.53
C LEU A 284 3.44 10.67 -13.04
N ALA A 285 2.67 9.69 -13.52
CA ALA A 285 2.33 9.56 -14.93
C ALA A 285 1.13 10.46 -15.23
N LEU A 286 1.38 11.54 -15.97
CA LEU A 286 0.42 12.63 -16.22
C LEU A 286 -0.60 12.28 -17.30
N ASP A 287 -0.29 11.32 -18.17
CA ASP A 287 -1.13 10.83 -19.26
C ASP A 287 -2.04 9.66 -18.86
N ASP A 288 -1.93 9.16 -17.63
CA ASP A 288 -2.80 8.11 -17.11
C ASP A 288 -4.16 8.69 -16.68
N THR A 289 -5.16 8.49 -17.53
CA THR A 289 -6.52 9.04 -17.34
C THR A 289 -7.46 8.09 -16.60
N THR A 290 -6.96 7.02 -15.97
CA THR A 290 -7.78 5.97 -15.34
C THR A 290 -8.77 6.54 -14.31
N PHE A 291 -8.31 7.47 -13.46
CA PHE A 291 -9.14 8.12 -12.44
C PHE A 291 -9.38 9.60 -12.79
N SER A 292 -9.97 9.81 -13.97
CA SER A 292 -10.31 11.14 -14.46
C SER A 292 -11.74 11.20 -14.99
N TRP A 293 -12.26 12.42 -15.11
CA TRP A 293 -13.49 12.71 -15.81
C TRP A 293 -13.24 13.84 -16.80
N SER A 294 -13.83 13.76 -17.99
CA SER A 294 -13.58 14.74 -19.05
C SER A 294 -14.87 15.24 -19.70
N GLN A 295 -14.79 16.45 -20.24
CA GLN A 295 -15.82 17.07 -21.05
C GLN A 295 -15.24 17.69 -22.32
N GLY A 296 -16.02 17.63 -23.38
CA GLY A 296 -15.63 18.15 -24.68
C GLY A 296 -14.64 17.26 -25.42
N TRP A 297 -14.08 17.81 -26.48
CA TRP A 297 -13.08 17.15 -27.31
C TRP A 297 -12.15 18.19 -27.93
N MET A 298 -10.95 17.75 -28.27
CA MET A 298 -10.03 18.46 -29.16
C MET A 298 -9.70 17.60 -30.37
N ARG A 299 -9.36 18.22 -31.50
CA ARG A 299 -9.17 17.55 -32.78
C ARG A 299 -7.91 18.05 -33.46
N PHE A 300 -7.00 17.15 -33.81
CA PHE A 300 -5.83 17.46 -34.63
C PHE A 300 -5.88 16.62 -35.91
N GLY A 301 -6.06 17.28 -37.06
CA GLY A 301 -6.32 16.59 -38.32
C GLY A 301 -7.61 15.78 -38.28
N SER A 302 -7.52 14.46 -38.36
CA SER A 302 -8.67 13.53 -38.22
C SER A 302 -8.80 12.92 -36.83
N THR A 303 -7.83 13.15 -35.93
CA THR A 303 -7.78 12.50 -34.62
C THR A 303 -8.54 13.34 -33.59
N PHE A 304 -9.50 12.72 -32.91
CA PHE A 304 -10.19 13.30 -31.76
C PHE A 304 -9.55 12.80 -30.47
N LEU A 305 -9.31 13.71 -29.53
CA LEU A 305 -8.88 13.44 -28.18
C LEU A 305 -9.95 13.93 -27.20
N TYR A 306 -10.38 13.03 -26.32
CA TYR A 306 -11.44 13.28 -25.34
C TYR A 306 -10.88 13.53 -23.93
N THR A 307 -9.57 13.35 -23.75
CA THR A 307 -8.85 13.55 -22.49
C THR A 307 -7.58 14.39 -22.74
N ASN A 308 -7.17 15.15 -21.73
CA ASN A 308 -5.97 15.99 -21.74
C ASN A 308 -5.11 15.59 -20.53
N PRO A 309 -3.81 15.25 -20.73
CA PRO A 309 -2.91 14.89 -19.63
C PRO A 309 -2.93 15.92 -18.51
N LEU A 310 -2.79 15.49 -17.25
CA LEU A 310 -2.64 16.40 -16.12
C LEU A 310 -1.40 17.29 -16.31
N GLY A 311 -1.46 18.57 -15.95
CA GLY A 311 -0.34 19.48 -16.19
C GLY A 311 -0.15 19.85 -17.67
N SER A 312 -1.22 19.84 -18.47
CA SER A 312 -1.22 20.25 -19.87
C SER A 312 -2.24 21.37 -20.10
N ALA A 313 -1.76 22.51 -20.60
CA ALA A 313 -2.56 23.67 -20.96
C ALA A 313 -2.26 24.07 -22.41
N GLY A 314 -3.26 24.23 -23.27
CA GLY A 314 -3.02 24.61 -24.67
C GLY A 314 -4.23 25.24 -25.34
N ASP A 315 -4.03 25.88 -26.48
CA ASP A 315 -5.08 26.38 -27.36
C ASP A 315 -4.58 26.54 -28.82
N CYS A 316 -5.51 26.72 -29.75
CA CYS A 316 -5.23 27.06 -31.16
C CYS A 316 -6.12 28.23 -31.59
N VAL A 317 -5.97 29.39 -30.93
CA VAL A 317 -6.90 30.51 -31.12
C VAL A 317 -6.29 31.63 -31.93
N ALA A 318 -5.19 32.23 -31.47
CA ALA A 318 -4.54 33.36 -32.11
C ALA A 318 -3.08 33.49 -31.67
N ASP A 319 -2.30 34.34 -32.33
CA ASP A 319 -0.96 34.64 -31.83
C ASP A 319 -1.04 35.16 -30.39
N ARG A 320 -0.16 34.64 -29.53
CA ARG A 320 -0.07 34.94 -28.08
C ARG A 320 -1.33 34.62 -27.25
N SER A 321 -2.32 33.88 -27.77
CA SER A 321 -3.43 33.41 -26.93
C SER A 321 -2.92 32.51 -25.81
N GLN A 322 -3.55 32.62 -24.64
CA GLN A 322 -3.27 31.78 -23.49
C GLN A 322 -4.60 31.51 -22.81
N THR A 323 -5.48 30.76 -23.46
CA THR A 323 -6.80 30.39 -22.94
C THR A 323 -6.78 29.00 -22.31
N GLY A 324 -5.83 28.14 -22.67
CA GLY A 324 -5.57 26.87 -21.99
C GLY A 324 -5.11 27.08 -20.55
N ARG A 325 -5.57 26.22 -19.64
CA ARG A 325 -5.27 26.28 -18.20
C ARG A 325 -4.98 24.89 -17.67
N SER A 326 -4.07 24.78 -16.70
CA SER A 326 -3.93 23.55 -15.93
C SER A 326 -3.46 23.86 -14.52
N ASN A 327 -3.80 23.00 -13.59
CA ASN A 327 -3.36 23.06 -12.21
C ASN A 327 -2.99 21.65 -11.74
N ILE A 328 -1.86 21.56 -11.03
CA ILE A 328 -1.53 20.42 -10.18
C ILE A 328 -1.39 20.95 -8.75
N ASP A 329 -2.11 20.33 -7.82
CA ASP A 329 -2.12 20.67 -6.41
C ASP A 329 -1.99 19.37 -5.59
N LEU A 330 -0.79 19.16 -5.07
CA LEU A 330 -0.45 18.03 -4.21
C LEU A 330 -0.60 18.33 -2.71
N THR A 331 -1.20 19.48 -2.35
CA THR A 331 -1.38 19.84 -0.93
C THR A 331 -2.23 18.81 -0.19
N GLY A 332 -1.81 18.48 1.03
CA GLY A 332 -2.40 17.39 1.80
C GLY A 332 -1.80 16.01 1.50
N THR A 333 -0.86 15.93 0.56
CA THR A 333 0.02 14.77 0.36
C THR A 333 1.44 15.10 0.85
N PRO A 334 2.32 14.11 1.09
CA PRO A 334 3.71 14.36 1.49
C PRO A 334 4.64 14.70 0.30
N PHE A 335 4.10 15.00 -0.89
CA PHE A 335 4.90 15.18 -2.10
C PHE A 335 5.05 16.66 -2.49
N GLY A 336 6.28 17.07 -2.72
CA GLY A 336 6.63 18.27 -3.47
C GLY A 336 6.83 17.99 -4.96
N ILE A 337 6.63 19.01 -5.77
CA ILE A 337 6.88 19.03 -7.21
C ILE A 337 8.30 19.55 -7.43
N VAL A 338 9.13 18.79 -8.15
CA VAL A 338 10.44 19.29 -8.58
C VAL A 338 10.21 20.43 -9.61
N PRO A 339 10.76 21.64 -9.41
CA PRO A 339 10.52 22.75 -10.34
C PRO A 339 11.27 22.57 -11.67
N GLY A 340 10.80 23.26 -12.71
CA GLY A 340 11.49 23.36 -14.00
C GLY A 340 11.23 22.22 -15.00
N GLN A 341 10.18 21.43 -14.78
CA GLN A 341 9.85 20.26 -15.63
C GLN A 341 8.96 20.59 -16.83
N PHE A 342 8.12 21.63 -16.71
CA PHE A 342 7.21 22.06 -17.78
C PHE A 342 7.89 22.97 -18.80
N LEU A 343 7.49 22.84 -20.07
CA LEU A 343 7.97 23.66 -21.19
C LEU A 343 6.81 24.22 -21.99
N VAL A 344 6.98 25.45 -22.49
CA VAL A 344 6.09 26.07 -23.48
C VAL A 344 6.56 25.64 -24.88
N SER A 345 5.69 25.02 -25.67
CA SER A 345 6.02 24.40 -26.96
C SER A 345 4.85 24.49 -27.96
N GLY A 346 5.10 24.09 -29.20
CA GLY A 346 4.15 24.16 -30.31
C GLY A 346 4.44 25.31 -31.30
N TYR A 347 3.46 25.66 -32.13
CA TYR A 347 3.62 26.68 -33.16
C TYR A 347 3.18 28.05 -32.64
N HIS A 348 4.08 29.04 -32.73
CA HIS A 348 3.96 30.36 -32.07
C HIS A 348 3.39 30.26 -30.64
N PRO A 349 4.08 29.54 -29.74
CA PRO A 349 3.50 29.19 -28.46
C PRO A 349 3.56 30.36 -27.48
N ALA A 350 2.58 30.40 -26.60
CA ALA A 350 2.50 31.34 -25.49
C ALA A 350 1.99 30.61 -24.25
N GLY A 351 2.52 30.97 -23.08
CA GLY A 351 2.17 30.29 -21.84
C GLY A 351 3.00 30.80 -20.66
N SER A 352 2.63 30.32 -19.48
CA SER A 352 3.32 30.62 -18.22
C SER A 352 3.26 29.42 -17.30
N ILE A 353 4.26 29.32 -16.42
CA ILE A 353 4.39 28.27 -15.40
C ILE A 353 4.60 28.99 -14.08
N THR A 354 3.64 28.88 -13.18
CA THR A 354 3.68 29.56 -11.88
C THR A 354 3.61 28.54 -10.75
N TYR A 355 4.68 28.43 -9.96
CA TYR A 355 4.71 27.60 -8.77
C TYR A 355 4.25 28.40 -7.54
N SER A 356 3.46 27.76 -6.69
CA SER A 356 3.03 28.31 -5.40
C SER A 356 3.48 27.37 -4.30
N GLY A 357 4.58 27.73 -3.62
CA GLY A 357 5.26 26.83 -2.71
C GLY A 357 5.85 25.62 -3.43
N SER A 358 5.92 24.48 -2.73
CA SER A 358 6.52 23.24 -3.24
C SER A 358 5.50 22.24 -3.79
N GLN A 359 4.19 22.48 -3.69
CA GLN A 359 3.16 21.47 -4.00
C GLN A 359 2.16 21.89 -5.08
N ILE A 360 2.19 23.14 -5.53
CA ILE A 360 1.21 23.68 -6.48
C ILE A 360 1.93 24.25 -7.69
N VAL A 361 1.46 23.91 -8.89
CA VAL A 361 1.84 24.55 -10.14
C VAL A 361 0.59 24.89 -10.96
N ASN A 362 0.56 26.11 -11.48
CA ASN A 362 -0.47 26.59 -12.40
C ASN A 362 0.16 26.88 -13.76
N LEU A 363 -0.50 26.41 -14.81
CA LEU A 363 -0.03 26.56 -16.19
C LEU A 363 -1.06 27.36 -17.00
N THR A 364 -0.56 28.26 -17.82
CA THR A 364 -1.28 28.76 -18.99
C THR A 364 -0.58 28.27 -20.24
N GLY A 365 -1.34 28.02 -21.32
CA GLY A 365 -0.77 27.63 -22.59
C GLY A 365 -1.72 27.95 -23.74
N GLY A 366 -1.15 28.08 -24.92
CA GLY A 366 -1.85 28.52 -26.12
C GLY A 366 -0.93 29.11 -27.17
N GLY A 367 -1.53 29.89 -28.06
CA GLY A 367 -0.90 30.60 -29.14
C GLY A 367 -1.52 30.17 -30.46
N TYR A 368 -0.72 30.24 -31.53
CA TYR A 368 -1.17 29.72 -32.81
C TYR A 368 -0.93 28.20 -32.91
N CYS A 369 -1.60 27.46 -32.02
CA CYS A 369 -1.37 26.03 -31.70
C CYS A 369 -0.13 25.76 -30.84
N GLY A 370 -0.05 26.46 -29.71
CA GLY A 370 0.93 26.20 -28.65
C GLY A 370 0.30 25.63 -27.39
N PHE A 371 1.17 25.11 -26.52
CA PHE A 371 0.80 24.50 -25.25
C PHE A 371 1.95 24.60 -24.23
N THR A 372 1.63 24.32 -22.98
CA THR A 372 2.55 24.17 -21.87
C THR A 372 2.31 22.80 -21.25
N SER A 373 3.33 21.94 -21.24
CA SER A 373 3.24 20.61 -20.64
C SER A 373 4.61 20.09 -20.20
N ASP A 374 4.62 18.98 -19.48
CA ASP A 374 5.82 18.16 -19.30
C ASP A 374 6.09 17.38 -20.60
N PRO A 375 7.33 17.33 -21.13
CA PRO A 375 7.63 16.66 -22.39
C PRO A 375 7.46 15.14 -22.36
N ASP A 376 7.64 14.52 -21.18
CA ASP A 376 7.64 13.07 -21.00
C ASP A 376 6.34 12.55 -20.36
N ASN A 377 5.41 13.46 -20.03
CA ASN A 377 4.24 13.20 -19.18
C ASN A 377 4.63 12.55 -17.84
N ARG A 378 5.78 12.94 -17.27
CA ARG A 378 6.34 12.38 -16.04
C ARG A 378 6.77 13.48 -15.07
N LEU A 379 5.94 13.72 -14.06
CA LEU A 379 6.23 14.71 -13.04
C LEU A 379 7.08 14.10 -11.92
N GLN A 380 8.34 14.49 -11.82
CA GLN A 380 9.23 14.14 -10.71
C GLN A 380 8.78 14.81 -9.40
N LEU A 381 8.82 14.04 -8.32
CA LEU A 381 8.42 14.45 -6.99
C LEU A 381 9.59 14.41 -5.99
N THR A 382 9.40 15.10 -4.87
CA THR A 382 10.23 14.98 -3.66
C THR A 382 9.36 14.63 -2.47
N LEU A 383 9.81 13.75 -1.57
CA LEU A 383 9.14 13.54 -0.28
C LEU A 383 9.51 14.68 0.69
N GLN A 384 8.50 15.35 1.24
CA GLN A 384 8.64 16.46 2.20
C GLN A 384 8.69 16.00 3.63
#